data_AF-A0A0P8W3D1-F1
#
_entry.id   AF-A0A0P8W3D1-F1
#
_cell.length_a   1.000
_cell.length_b   1.000
_cell.length_c   1.000
_cell.angle_alpha   90.00
_cell.angle_beta   90.00
_cell.angle_gamma   90.00
#
_symmetry.space_group_name_H-M   'P 1'
#
loop_
_entity.id
_entity.type
_entity.pdbx_description
1 polymer ?
#
loop_
_entity_poly.entity_id
_entity_poly.type
_entity_poly.pdbx_seq_one_letter_code
_entity_poly.pdbx_strand_id
1 'polypeptide(L)'
;MNKLMGFYELKALSLPTVKWSEFTPETNLNDSILWTIRTALYKGNDYNLPRLVGVTAKEAYNEGVKIYQRIKDNGLCICYPYFIADVSGTVRIEQQRTIIEAVMGDLWNLVTDGKRDITVIVDNNEREVSGDEAFLAKEEDEILNYAKLLRGKYRRDLAEGREIYLEWSYAYDCSVNKEPKGQRYIIFYEMRIA
;
A
#
# COMPACT_ATOMS: atom_id res chain seq x y z
N MET A 1 12.03 0.22 10.03
CA MET A 1 10.61 0.01 10.41
C MET A 1 10.09 -1.23 9.71
N ASN A 2 9.54 -2.22 10.45
CA ASN A 2 9.01 -3.45 9.83
C ASN A 2 7.57 -3.27 9.30
N LYS A 3 7.02 -4.28 8.63
CA LYS A 3 5.70 -4.20 7.98
C LYS A 3 4.58 -3.87 8.96
N LEU A 4 4.60 -4.49 10.14
CA LEU A 4 3.64 -4.24 11.20
C LEU A 4 3.63 -2.77 11.61
N MET A 5 4.82 -2.22 11.91
CA MET A 5 4.96 -0.82 12.26
C MET A 5 4.51 0.09 11.12
N GLY A 6 4.73 -0.30 9.86
CA GLY A 6 4.22 0.41 8.68
C GLY A 6 2.70 0.56 8.66
N PHE A 7 1.94 -0.48 8.99
CA PHE A 7 0.47 -0.40 9.06
C PHE A 7 -0.02 0.57 10.13
N TYR A 8 0.61 0.56 11.31
CA TYR A 8 0.30 1.50 12.38
C TYR A 8 0.73 2.92 12.04
N GLU A 9 1.89 3.08 11.42
CA GLU A 9 2.41 4.39 11.04
C GLU A 9 1.53 5.05 9.99
N LEU A 10 1.11 4.31 8.94
CA LEU A 10 0.14 4.79 7.96
C LEU A 10 -1.18 5.23 8.61
N LYS A 11 -1.65 4.51 9.62
CA LYS A 11 -2.87 4.85 10.38
C LYS A 11 -2.69 6.09 11.27
N ALA A 12 -1.48 6.32 11.80
CA ALA A 12 -1.15 7.49 12.61
C ALA A 12 -0.85 8.72 11.75
N LEU A 13 -0.46 8.52 10.49
CA LEU A 13 -0.27 9.57 9.50
C LEU A 13 -1.63 10.05 8.97
N SER A 14 -1.74 11.34 8.69
CA SER A 14 -2.89 11.91 7.95
C SER A 14 -2.80 11.60 6.44
N LEU A 15 -2.36 10.41 6.06
CA LEU A 15 -2.35 9.94 4.68
C LEU A 15 -3.67 9.21 4.37
N PRO A 16 -4.16 9.26 3.12
CA PRO A 16 -5.22 8.37 2.67
C PRO A 16 -4.74 6.93 2.74
N THR A 17 -5.16 6.17 3.75
CA THR A 17 -4.73 4.78 3.94
C THR A 17 -5.91 3.83 4.01
N VAL A 18 -5.65 2.53 3.73
CA VAL A 18 -6.62 1.47 3.96
C VAL A 18 -7.13 1.51 5.39
N LYS A 19 -8.45 1.66 5.52
CA LYS A 19 -9.13 1.61 6.82
C LYS A 19 -9.21 0.17 7.29
N TRP A 20 -8.09 -0.33 7.81
CA TRP A 20 -7.97 -1.68 8.29
C TRP A 20 -8.37 -1.82 9.75
N SER A 21 -8.90 -3.00 10.06
CA SER A 21 -9.20 -3.47 11.41
C SER A 21 -8.45 -4.78 11.66
N GLU A 22 -8.17 -5.09 12.92
CA GLU A 22 -7.67 -6.41 13.29
C GLU A 22 -8.73 -7.47 12.99
N PHE A 23 -8.31 -8.57 12.37
CA PHE A 23 -9.16 -9.72 12.11
C PHE A 23 -9.00 -10.73 13.25
N THR A 24 -10.13 -11.12 13.83
CA THR A 24 -10.28 -12.17 14.84
C THR A 24 -11.46 -13.09 14.46
N PRO A 25 -11.60 -14.27 15.06
CA PRO A 25 -12.76 -15.15 14.82
C PRO A 25 -14.13 -14.51 15.11
N GLU A 26 -14.17 -13.43 15.90
CA GLU A 26 -15.36 -12.64 16.22
C GLU A 26 -15.64 -11.51 15.20
N THR A 27 -14.75 -11.31 14.22
CA THR A 27 -14.90 -10.25 13.21
C THR A 27 -16.09 -10.53 12.30
N ASN A 28 -16.97 -9.53 12.16
CA ASN A 28 -18.09 -9.56 11.23
C ASN A 28 -17.72 -8.86 9.91
N LEU A 29 -17.81 -9.58 8.81
CA LEU A 29 -17.47 -9.10 7.47
C LEU A 29 -18.75 -8.86 6.66
N ASN A 30 -18.88 -7.64 6.12
CA ASN A 30 -19.96 -7.26 5.20
C ASN A 30 -19.92 -8.12 3.92
N ASP A 31 -21.01 -8.82 3.63
CA ASP A 31 -21.15 -9.74 2.50
C ASP A 31 -21.34 -9.05 1.13
N SER A 32 -21.63 -7.75 1.14
CA SER A 32 -21.91 -6.94 -0.05
C SER A 32 -20.65 -6.39 -0.73
N ILE A 33 -19.47 -6.64 -0.15
CA ILE A 33 -18.18 -6.21 -0.66
C ILE A 33 -17.16 -7.36 -0.63
N LEU A 34 -16.06 -7.17 -1.38
CA LEU A 34 -14.91 -8.06 -1.32
C LEU A 34 -13.93 -7.60 -0.25
N TRP A 35 -13.16 -8.54 0.28
CA TRP A 35 -12.27 -8.34 1.40
C TRP A 35 -10.83 -8.70 1.07
N THR A 36 -9.93 -8.03 1.77
CA THR A 36 -8.52 -8.33 1.80
C THR A 36 -8.12 -8.68 3.22
N ILE A 37 -7.38 -9.78 3.39
CA ILE A 37 -6.73 -10.17 4.64
C ILE A 37 -5.22 -10.13 4.43
N ARG A 38 -4.54 -9.36 5.27
CA ARG A 38 -3.07 -9.25 5.28
C ARG A 38 -2.55 -9.65 6.65
N THR A 39 -1.29 -10.03 6.66
CA THR A 39 -0.58 -10.46 7.86
C THR A 39 0.75 -9.73 7.97
N ALA A 40 1.20 -9.55 9.22
CA ALA A 40 2.51 -9.01 9.56
C ALA A 40 3.01 -9.69 10.84
N LEU A 41 4.29 -10.01 10.93
CA LEU A 41 4.87 -10.61 12.13
C LEU A 41 5.37 -9.54 13.11
N TYR A 42 5.36 -9.85 14.41
CA TYR A 42 5.96 -8.98 15.43
C TYR A 42 7.48 -8.89 15.27
N LYS A 43 8.10 -10.01 14.91
CA LYS A 43 9.55 -10.18 14.72
C LYS A 43 9.81 -11.21 13.63
N GLY A 44 10.98 -11.09 12.98
CA GLY A 44 11.39 -12.00 11.92
C GLY A 44 11.10 -11.44 10.53
N ASN A 45 11.07 -12.33 9.55
CA ASN A 45 11.01 -11.97 8.14
C ASN A 45 9.57 -12.05 7.60
N ASP A 46 9.10 -10.98 6.95
CA ASP A 46 7.73 -10.84 6.46
C ASP A 46 7.54 -11.34 5.00
N TYR A 47 8.47 -12.13 4.47
CA TYR A 47 8.35 -12.68 3.11
C TYR A 47 7.27 -13.76 3.02
N ASN A 48 6.45 -13.68 1.96
CA ASN A 48 5.44 -14.68 1.60
C ASN A 48 4.45 -15.04 2.71
N LEU A 49 4.13 -14.09 3.59
CA LEU A 49 3.10 -14.32 4.59
C LEU A 49 1.72 -14.57 3.93
N PRO A 50 0.88 -15.44 4.51
CA PRO A 50 -0.44 -15.72 4.00
C PRO A 50 -1.27 -14.45 3.82
N ARG A 51 -1.96 -14.35 2.70
CA ARG A 51 -2.84 -13.23 2.36
C ARG A 51 -4.03 -13.71 1.55
N LEU A 52 -5.13 -12.99 1.65
CA LEU A 52 -6.31 -13.12 0.80
C LEU A 52 -6.59 -11.75 0.20
N VAL A 53 -6.91 -11.67 -1.08
CA VAL A 53 -7.11 -10.39 -1.77
C VAL A 53 -8.31 -10.51 -2.70
N GLY A 54 -9.29 -9.62 -2.52
CA GLY A 54 -10.48 -9.57 -3.38
C GLY A 54 -11.37 -10.81 -3.29
N VAL A 55 -11.55 -11.33 -2.08
CA VAL A 55 -12.35 -12.55 -1.81
C VAL A 55 -13.69 -12.20 -1.15
N THR A 56 -14.66 -13.10 -1.23
CA THR A 56 -15.97 -12.91 -0.58
C THR A 56 -15.84 -12.88 0.94
N ALA A 57 -16.81 -12.28 1.65
CA ALA A 57 -16.83 -12.30 3.12
C ALA A 57 -16.77 -13.72 3.71
N LYS A 58 -17.47 -14.69 3.09
CA LYS A 58 -17.46 -16.10 3.50
C LYS A 58 -16.08 -16.73 3.38
N GLU A 59 -15.40 -16.50 2.25
CA GLU A 59 -14.05 -17.01 2.01
C GLU A 59 -13.03 -16.34 2.92
N ALA A 60 -13.09 -15.00 3.04
CA ALA A 60 -12.27 -14.22 3.96
C ALA A 60 -12.38 -14.74 5.39
N TYR A 61 -13.60 -15.02 5.87
CA TYR A 61 -13.79 -15.56 7.21
C TYR A 61 -13.18 -16.96 7.36
N ASN A 62 -13.56 -17.89 6.47
CA ASN A 62 -13.15 -19.30 6.58
C ASN A 62 -11.63 -19.48 6.53
N GLU A 63 -10.97 -18.83 5.57
CA GLU A 63 -9.52 -18.89 5.44
C GLU A 63 -8.81 -17.95 6.43
N GLY A 64 -9.41 -16.81 6.73
CA GLY A 64 -8.90 -15.85 7.73
C GLY A 64 -8.77 -16.45 9.11
N VAL A 65 -9.73 -17.27 9.57
CA VAL A 65 -9.62 -17.98 10.85
C VAL A 65 -8.40 -18.92 10.87
N LYS A 66 -8.14 -19.63 9.76
CA LYS A 66 -6.96 -20.52 9.66
C LYS A 66 -5.66 -19.71 9.70
N ILE A 67 -5.62 -18.59 8.98
CA ILE A 67 -4.48 -17.67 8.97
C ILE A 67 -4.24 -17.13 10.38
N TYR A 68 -5.29 -16.61 11.04
CA TYR A 68 -5.25 -16.09 12.40
C TYR A 68 -4.67 -17.12 13.38
N GLN A 69 -5.16 -18.36 13.38
CA GLN A 69 -4.66 -19.40 14.29
C GLN A 69 -3.17 -19.72 14.09
N ARG A 70 -2.65 -19.57 12.87
CA ARG A 70 -1.23 -19.79 12.57
C ARG A 70 -0.32 -18.66 13.07
N ILE A 71 -0.84 -17.43 13.18
CA ILE A 71 0.00 -16.25 13.42
C ILE A 71 -0.29 -15.54 14.74
N LYS A 72 -1.43 -15.79 15.40
CA LYS A 72 -1.91 -15.02 16.57
C LYS A 72 -0.88 -14.83 17.69
N ASP A 73 0.02 -15.78 17.88
CA ASP A 73 1.03 -15.72 18.95
C ASP A 73 2.27 -14.92 18.54
N ASN A 74 2.46 -14.66 17.24
CA ASN A 74 3.69 -14.09 16.67
C ASN A 74 3.45 -12.97 15.64
N GLY A 75 2.21 -12.56 15.42
CA GLY A 75 1.87 -11.56 14.41
C GLY A 75 0.43 -11.09 14.47
N LEU A 76 0.10 -10.18 13.56
CA LEU A 76 -1.19 -9.53 13.42
C LEU A 76 -1.85 -10.00 12.12
N CYS A 77 -3.15 -10.30 12.22
CA CYS A 77 -4.03 -10.47 11.07
C CYS A 77 -4.88 -9.20 10.93
N ILE A 78 -4.87 -8.56 9.76
CA ILE A 78 -5.71 -7.39 9.49
C ILE A 78 -6.65 -7.67 8.32
N CYS A 79 -7.81 -7.06 8.35
CA CYS A 79 -8.75 -7.06 7.23
C CYS A 79 -9.16 -5.64 6.84
N TYR A 80 -9.40 -5.44 5.54
CA TYR A 80 -9.95 -4.20 4.98
C TYR A 80 -10.72 -4.49 3.68
N PRO A 81 -11.65 -3.60 3.27
CA PRO A 81 -12.31 -3.70 1.97
C PRO A 81 -11.32 -3.79 0.82
N TYR A 82 -11.58 -4.70 -0.12
CA TYR A 82 -10.81 -4.77 -1.36
C TYR A 82 -11.11 -3.54 -2.24
N PHE A 83 -10.07 -3.02 -2.89
CA PHE A 83 -10.14 -1.94 -3.86
C PHE A 83 -9.63 -2.44 -5.21
N ILE A 84 -10.11 -1.84 -6.30
CA ILE A 84 -9.60 -2.11 -7.66
C ILE A 84 -8.60 -1.02 -8.00
N ALA A 85 -7.36 -1.40 -8.24
CA ALA A 85 -6.33 -0.47 -8.67
C ALA A 85 -6.53 -0.08 -10.14
N ASP A 86 -6.52 1.22 -10.40
CA ASP A 86 -6.47 1.81 -11.73
C ASP A 86 -5.02 2.05 -12.14
N VAL A 87 -4.26 2.68 -11.24
CA VAL A 87 -2.81 2.86 -11.34
C VAL A 87 -2.22 2.54 -9.99
N SER A 88 -1.11 1.81 -9.97
CA SER A 88 -0.35 1.52 -8.76
C SER A 88 1.09 1.95 -8.90
N GLY A 89 1.76 2.14 -7.77
CA GLY A 89 3.16 2.47 -7.82
C GLY A 89 3.84 2.42 -6.46
N THR A 90 5.09 2.83 -6.50
CA THR A 90 5.93 2.99 -5.32
C THR A 90 6.43 4.43 -5.25
N VAL A 91 6.65 4.91 -4.03
CA VAL A 91 7.41 6.15 -3.80
C VAL A 91 8.57 5.82 -2.90
N ARG A 92 9.78 6.12 -3.37
CA ARG A 92 11.00 6.09 -2.56
C ARG A 92 11.44 7.52 -2.28
N ILE A 93 11.56 7.85 -1.00
CA ILE A 93 11.93 9.17 -0.51
C ILE A 93 13.29 9.03 0.17
N GLU A 94 14.29 9.64 -0.43
CA GLU A 94 15.65 9.70 0.07
C GLU A 94 15.99 11.14 0.43
N GLN A 95 17.09 11.44 1.10
CA GLN A 95 17.36 12.79 1.66
C GLN A 95 17.20 13.96 0.67
N GLN A 96 17.63 13.80 -0.57
CA GLN A 96 17.59 14.87 -1.60
C GLN A 96 16.67 14.57 -2.77
N ARG A 97 16.30 13.30 -2.98
CA ARG A 97 15.51 12.87 -4.12
C ARG A 97 14.24 12.13 -3.74
N THR A 98 13.24 12.21 -4.60
CA THR A 98 12.02 11.39 -4.57
C THR A 98 11.95 10.62 -5.88
N ILE A 99 11.69 9.32 -5.82
CA ILE A 99 11.55 8.44 -6.98
C ILE A 99 10.14 7.85 -6.95
N ILE A 100 9.41 8.03 -8.03
CA ILE A 100 8.07 7.49 -8.23
C ILE A 100 8.14 6.50 -9.39
N GLU A 101 7.76 5.25 -9.14
CA GLU A 101 7.55 4.27 -10.19
C GLU A 101 6.07 3.91 -10.23
N ALA A 102 5.48 3.82 -11.43
CA ALA A 102 4.08 3.44 -11.56
C ALA A 102 3.82 2.51 -12.73
N VAL A 103 2.70 1.79 -12.60
CA VAL A 103 2.21 0.80 -13.54
C VAL A 103 0.69 0.82 -13.59
N MET A 104 0.13 0.48 -14.75
CA MET A 104 -1.30 0.31 -14.95
C MET A 104 -1.82 -0.89 -14.14
N GLY A 105 -2.94 -0.69 -13.47
CA GLY A 105 -3.60 -1.71 -12.66
C GLY A 105 -2.87 -2.05 -11.35
N ASP A 106 -2.85 -3.34 -11.01
CA ASP A 106 -2.33 -3.83 -9.74
C ASP A 106 -0.81 -3.67 -9.60
N LEU A 107 -0.35 -3.33 -8.39
CA LEU A 107 1.07 -3.18 -8.07
C LEU A 107 1.90 -4.44 -8.37
N TRP A 108 1.28 -5.63 -8.39
CA TRP A 108 1.97 -6.87 -8.76
C TRP A 108 2.57 -6.84 -10.16
N ASN A 109 2.00 -6.06 -11.08
CA ASN A 109 2.58 -5.84 -12.40
C ASN A 109 3.99 -5.23 -12.30
N LEU A 110 4.23 -4.37 -11.31
CA LEU A 110 5.54 -3.77 -11.04
C LEU A 110 6.43 -4.71 -10.23
N VAL A 111 5.98 -5.14 -9.06
CA VAL A 111 6.85 -5.83 -8.09
C VAL A 111 7.10 -7.31 -8.41
N THR A 112 6.26 -7.93 -9.25
CA THR A 112 6.40 -9.35 -9.64
C THR A 112 6.85 -9.47 -11.09
N ASP A 113 6.16 -8.78 -12.00
CA ASP A 113 6.41 -8.92 -13.44
C ASP A 113 7.47 -7.94 -13.95
N GLY A 114 7.90 -6.97 -13.13
CA GLY A 114 8.88 -5.96 -13.51
C GLY A 114 8.37 -4.96 -14.55
N LYS A 115 7.05 -4.90 -14.79
CA LYS A 115 6.46 -3.94 -15.73
C LYS A 115 6.44 -2.55 -15.11
N ARG A 116 6.86 -1.56 -15.87
CA ARG A 116 6.93 -0.17 -15.43
C ARG A 116 6.56 0.73 -16.58
N ASP A 117 5.48 1.48 -16.41
CA ASP A 117 5.00 2.42 -17.42
C ASP A 117 5.74 3.77 -17.32
N ILE A 118 6.11 4.17 -16.10
CA ILE A 118 6.88 5.39 -15.86
C ILE A 118 7.79 5.28 -14.63
N THR A 119 8.90 6.00 -14.67
CA THR A 119 9.71 6.42 -13.53
C THR A 119 9.87 7.93 -13.57
N VAL A 120 9.58 8.59 -12.45
CA VAL A 120 9.84 10.01 -12.25
C VAL A 120 10.84 10.14 -11.11
N ILE A 121 11.94 10.84 -11.35
CA ILE A 121 12.94 11.18 -10.34
C ILE A 121 12.93 12.70 -10.18
N VAL A 122 12.75 13.16 -8.95
CA VAL A 122 12.78 14.58 -8.61
C VAL A 122 13.89 14.83 -7.60
N ASP A 123 14.89 15.64 -7.95
CA ASP A 123 16.01 16.05 -7.10
C ASP A 123 16.22 17.57 -7.23
N ASN A 124 16.19 18.32 -6.13
CA ASN A 124 16.55 19.75 -6.10
C ASN A 124 16.04 20.63 -7.28
N ASN A 125 14.79 20.39 -7.71
CA ASN A 125 14.07 21.02 -8.85
C ASN A 125 14.38 20.49 -10.25
N GLU A 126 15.27 19.50 -10.38
CA GLU A 126 15.42 18.71 -11.59
C GLU A 126 14.41 17.56 -11.58
N ARG A 127 13.78 17.35 -12.73
CA ARG A 127 12.80 16.29 -12.95
C ARG A 127 13.27 15.44 -14.13
N GLU A 128 13.55 14.18 -13.87
CA GLU A 128 13.91 13.20 -14.88
C GLU A 128 12.76 12.20 -15.04
N VAL A 129 12.42 11.86 -16.28
CA VAL A 129 11.37 10.90 -16.61
C VAL A 129 11.89 9.82 -17.53
N SER A 130 11.53 8.59 -17.23
CA SER A 130 11.73 7.43 -18.10
C SER A 130 10.41 6.69 -18.27
N GLY A 131 9.94 6.52 -19.51
CA GLY A 131 8.64 5.91 -19.81
C GLY A 131 7.65 6.90 -20.41
N ASP A 132 6.36 6.65 -20.25
CA ASP A 132 5.30 7.52 -20.74
C ASP A 132 5.08 8.71 -19.80
N GLU A 133 5.56 9.90 -20.18
CA GLU A 133 5.45 11.12 -19.38
C GLU A 133 4.00 11.54 -19.10
N ALA A 134 3.05 11.18 -19.95
CA ALA A 134 1.64 11.50 -19.74
C ALA A 134 0.98 10.61 -18.68
N PHE A 135 1.62 9.50 -18.29
CA PHE A 135 1.03 8.44 -17.48
C PHE A 135 0.58 8.90 -16.08
N LEU A 136 1.34 9.79 -15.43
CA LEU A 136 1.01 10.37 -14.11
C LEU A 136 0.73 11.87 -14.16
N ALA A 137 0.39 12.41 -15.33
CA ALA A 137 0.26 13.87 -15.50
C ALA A 137 -0.75 14.53 -14.55
N LYS A 138 -1.69 13.78 -13.96
CA LYS A 138 -2.70 14.29 -13.01
C LYS A 138 -2.40 13.92 -11.56
N GLU A 139 -1.60 12.89 -11.34
CA GLU A 139 -1.37 12.21 -10.07
C GLU A 139 -0.04 12.65 -9.42
N GLU A 140 0.96 12.98 -10.24
CA GLU A 140 2.34 13.21 -9.79
C GLU A 140 2.43 14.26 -8.69
N ASP A 141 1.81 15.43 -8.87
CA ASP A 141 1.84 16.52 -7.90
C ASP A 141 1.25 16.10 -6.54
N GLU A 142 0.15 15.35 -6.55
CA GLU A 142 -0.47 14.85 -5.32
C GLU A 142 0.47 13.87 -4.59
N ILE A 143 1.09 12.94 -5.31
CA ILE A 143 2.07 12.00 -4.76
C ILE A 143 3.30 12.73 -4.18
N LEU A 144 3.83 13.72 -4.91
CA LEU A 144 4.96 14.54 -4.48
C LEU A 144 4.63 15.36 -3.22
N ASN A 145 3.39 15.83 -3.08
CA ASN A 145 2.94 16.53 -1.87
C ASN A 145 2.98 15.62 -0.64
N TYR A 146 2.54 14.36 -0.75
CA TYR A 146 2.67 13.38 0.32
C TYR A 146 4.14 13.05 0.62
N ALA A 147 4.97 12.92 -0.41
CA ALA A 147 6.41 12.70 -0.25
C ALA A 147 7.09 13.85 0.52
N LYS A 148 6.73 15.10 0.21
CA LYS A 148 7.22 16.30 0.90
C LYS A 148 6.80 16.32 2.38
N LEU A 149 5.55 15.94 2.68
CA LEU A 149 5.06 15.84 4.06
C LEU A 149 5.87 14.81 4.87
N LEU A 150 6.11 13.63 4.30
CA LEU A 150 6.86 12.57 4.95
C LEU A 150 8.34 12.94 5.11
N ARG A 151 8.95 13.58 4.12
CA ARG A 151 10.30 14.12 4.20
C ARG A 151 10.48 15.07 5.39
N GLY A 152 9.50 15.95 5.63
CA GLY A 152 9.49 16.82 6.80
C GLY A 152 9.39 16.06 8.11
N LYS A 153 8.48 15.08 8.19
CA LYS A 153 8.24 14.28 9.41
C LYS A 153 9.44 13.41 9.77
N TYR A 154 10.08 12.77 8.80
CA TYR A 154 11.19 11.82 9.00
C TYR A 154 12.56 12.39 8.62
N ARG A 155 12.73 13.71 8.72
CA ARG A 155 14.00 14.39 8.37
C ARG A 155 15.22 13.81 9.07
N ARG A 156 15.06 13.26 10.29
CA ARG A 156 16.17 12.66 11.05
C ARG A 156 16.58 11.33 10.46
N ASP A 157 15.64 10.43 10.21
CA ASP A 157 15.90 9.16 9.53
C ASP A 157 16.57 9.39 8.17
N LEU A 158 16.04 10.33 7.37
CA LEU A 158 16.63 10.69 6.08
C LEU A 158 18.06 11.25 6.20
N ALA A 159 18.34 12.05 7.24
CA ALA A 159 19.68 12.58 7.47
C ALA A 159 20.68 11.50 7.93
N GLU A 160 20.20 10.40 8.51
CA GLU A 160 21.00 9.21 8.82
C GLU A 160 21.22 8.30 7.60
N GLY A 161 20.75 8.72 6.41
CA GLY A 161 20.88 7.96 5.17
C GLY A 161 19.81 6.89 4.97
N ARG A 162 18.77 6.86 5.82
CA ARG A 162 17.61 5.97 5.61
C ARG A 162 16.72 6.48 4.49
N GLU A 163 15.93 5.58 3.95
CA GLU A 163 14.91 5.88 2.95
C GLU A 163 13.51 5.50 3.43
N ILE A 164 12.52 6.24 2.95
CA ILE A 164 11.10 5.92 3.16
C ILE A 164 10.59 5.29 1.88
N TYR A 165 9.94 4.14 2.00
CA TYR A 165 9.30 3.45 0.90
C TYR A 165 7.81 3.35 1.13
N LEU A 166 7.01 3.68 0.12
CA LEU A 166 5.55 3.61 0.14
C LEU A 166 5.05 2.79 -1.04
N GLU A 167 4.01 2.01 -0.81
CA GLU A 167 3.17 1.42 -1.85
C GLU A 167 1.83 2.16 -1.89
N TRP A 168 1.39 2.51 -3.10
CA TRP A 168 0.19 3.27 -3.33
C TRP A 168 -0.58 2.80 -4.57
N SER A 169 -1.86 3.15 -4.60
CA SER A 169 -2.69 3.04 -5.79
C SER A 169 -3.64 4.23 -5.88
N TYR A 170 -3.93 4.68 -7.10
CA TYR A 170 -5.22 5.28 -7.39
C TYR A 170 -6.20 4.14 -7.66
N ALA A 171 -7.29 4.11 -6.92
CA ALA A 171 -8.19 2.98 -6.85
C ALA A 171 -9.65 3.40 -6.77
N TYR A 172 -10.52 2.42 -6.96
CA TYR A 172 -11.95 2.50 -6.73
C TYR A 172 -12.36 1.50 -5.66
N ASP A 173 -13.45 1.81 -4.97
CA ASP A 173 -14.13 0.79 -4.16
C ASP A 173 -14.61 -0.34 -5.06
N CYS A 174 -14.71 -1.55 -4.51
CA CYS A 174 -15.05 -2.73 -5.28
C CYS A 174 -16.42 -3.30 -4.92
N SER A 175 -17.24 -3.61 -5.92
CA SER A 175 -18.45 -4.41 -5.74
C SER A 175 -18.11 -5.90 -5.49
N VAL A 176 -19.10 -6.68 -5.01
CA VAL A 176 -18.97 -8.14 -4.90
C VAL A 176 -18.68 -8.83 -6.25
N ASN A 177 -19.03 -8.17 -7.37
CA ASN A 177 -18.81 -8.67 -8.73
C ASN A 177 -17.48 -8.22 -9.34
N LYS A 178 -16.56 -7.62 -8.55
CA LYS A 178 -15.29 -7.04 -9.03
C LYS A 178 -15.44 -5.86 -9.99
N GLU A 179 -16.46 -5.05 -9.78
CA GLU A 179 -16.68 -3.83 -10.55
C GLU A 179 -16.31 -2.58 -9.72
N PRO A 180 -15.68 -1.57 -10.32
CA PRO A 180 -15.36 -0.33 -9.63
C PRO A 180 -16.62 0.44 -9.23
N LYS A 181 -16.60 1.04 -8.06
CA LYS A 181 -17.68 1.84 -7.48
C LYS A 181 -17.16 3.17 -6.96
N GLY A 182 -17.98 4.21 -7.10
CA GLY A 182 -17.71 5.53 -6.53
C GLY A 182 -16.65 6.31 -7.28
N GLN A 183 -15.99 7.22 -6.55
CA GLN A 183 -14.95 8.09 -7.10
C GLN A 183 -13.58 7.43 -6.97
N ARG A 184 -12.69 7.75 -7.92
CA ARG A 184 -11.28 7.38 -7.88
C ARG A 184 -10.60 8.11 -6.72
N TYR A 185 -9.81 7.42 -5.93
CA TYR A 185 -9.07 8.00 -4.80
C TYR A 185 -7.66 7.43 -4.73
N ILE A 186 -6.72 8.19 -4.15
CA ILE A 186 -5.40 7.66 -3.79
C ILE A 186 -5.48 6.90 -2.47
N ILE A 187 -4.71 5.81 -2.35
CA ILE A 187 -4.61 5.03 -1.13
C ILE A 187 -3.20 4.48 -0.94
N PHE A 188 -2.66 4.63 0.27
CA PHE A 188 -1.40 4.06 0.72
C PHE A 188 -1.66 2.84 1.61
N TYR A 189 -1.00 1.72 1.33
CA TYR A 189 -1.26 0.47 2.03
C TYR A 189 -0.01 -0.26 2.51
N GLU A 190 1.18 0.19 2.15
CA GLU A 190 2.42 -0.26 2.76
C GLU A 190 3.40 0.91 2.94
N MET A 191 4.11 0.91 4.07
CA MET A 191 5.16 1.87 4.36
C MET A 191 6.32 1.17 5.06
N ARG A 192 7.55 1.51 4.65
CA ARG A 192 8.79 1.06 5.29
C ARG A 192 9.75 2.23 5.45
N ILE A 193 10.60 2.12 6.46
CA ILE A 193 11.78 2.98 6.62
C ILE A 193 12.96 2.03 6.74
N ALA A 194 13.89 2.11 5.79
CA ALA A 194 15.05 1.24 5.68
C ALA A 194 16.33 2.05 5.84
#